data_AF-A0A356F6M0-F1
#
_entry.id   AF-A0A356F6M0-F1
#
_cell.length_a   1.000
_cell.length_b   1.000
_cell.length_c   1.000
_cell.angle_alpha   90.00
_cell.angle_beta   90.00
_cell.angle_gamma   90.00
#
_symmetry.space_group_name_H-M   'P 1'
#
loop_
_entity.id
_entity.type
_entity.pdbx_description
1 polymer ?
#
loop_
_entity_poly.entity_id
_entity_poly.type
_entity_poly.pdbx_seq_one_letter_code
_entity_poly.pdbx_strand_id
1 'polypeptide(L)'
;MSQFLYVNPALKNPKTGENVRETETAKLKQLKNDGFSIIGLEMTVPQLAELCDKNIDPQHTQGQAEQCCAKEIYEKAPELLGWYKSKNPEKIVFVTNRVDVDSVASYVLADRYLQGSSLGAKENIEKINKHDAFQGAKWNGPKPIEEAFNTEDKVAALASSVKVFTVTPQNIEDVKSFIDTGRINETVMNNYRIVQNGIISRVKSGEIKTEVKGGVAYVETTLPCATNVGYSLAPVVVAVNPAMKLGAQGTPFRKVSICQHETGYIDINAVKEALNNKENGWGGSPTFIGSKQGENCNISLSEIQKTVFANLTPEYKEKVTAPVNKAKQNCRTE
;
A
#
# COMPACT_ATOMS: atom_id res chain seq x y z
N MET A 1 29.80 3.28 -2.11
CA MET A 1 28.34 3.12 -2.11
C MET A 1 27.73 4.39 -1.57
N SER A 2 26.72 4.92 -2.25
CA SER A 2 25.94 6.05 -1.75
C SER A 2 25.13 5.64 -0.52
N GLN A 3 24.79 6.60 0.35
CA GLN A 3 24.01 6.32 1.55
C GLN A 3 22.50 6.29 1.22
N PHE A 4 21.76 5.37 1.85
CA PHE A 4 20.30 5.34 1.80
C PHE A 4 19.71 5.43 3.22
N LEU A 5 18.96 6.49 3.48
CA LEU A 5 18.44 6.78 4.81
C LEU A 5 16.91 6.75 4.82
N TYR A 6 16.36 6.09 5.83
CA TYR A 6 14.97 6.30 6.20
C TYR A 6 14.82 7.60 7.00
N VAL A 7 13.76 8.34 6.69
CA VAL A 7 13.33 9.57 7.37
C VAL A 7 11.94 9.31 7.95
N ASN A 8 11.80 9.39 9.27
CA ASN A 8 10.52 9.07 9.91
C ASN A 8 9.45 10.13 9.55
N PRO A 9 8.33 9.74 8.91
CA PRO A 9 7.29 10.69 8.50
C PRO A 9 6.43 11.18 9.67
N ALA A 10 6.53 10.59 10.86
CA ALA A 10 5.66 10.94 11.99
C ALA A 10 5.86 12.40 12.44
N LEU A 11 4.76 13.10 12.74
CA LEU A 11 4.83 14.41 13.40
C LEU A 11 5.43 14.28 14.81
N LYS A 12 4.90 13.33 15.57
CA LYS A 12 5.30 13.08 16.96
C LYS A 12 5.57 11.61 17.22
N ASN A 13 6.46 11.33 18.15
CA ASN A 13 6.63 10.01 18.70
C ASN A 13 5.37 9.66 19.51
N PRO A 14 4.68 8.55 19.20
CA PRO A 14 3.44 8.21 19.90
C PRO A 14 3.63 7.85 21.37
N LYS A 15 4.85 7.52 21.80
CA LYS A 15 5.18 7.18 23.19
C LYS A 15 5.65 8.38 24.00
N THR A 16 6.52 9.21 23.43
CA THR A 16 7.17 10.32 24.16
C THR A 16 6.53 11.68 23.88
N GLY A 17 5.75 11.81 22.81
CA GLY A 17 5.19 13.08 22.35
C GLY A 17 6.21 14.02 21.68
N GLU A 18 7.48 13.61 21.61
CA GLU A 18 8.57 14.38 20.98
C GLU A 18 8.28 14.65 19.51
N ASN A 19 8.69 15.82 19.02
CA ASN A 19 8.51 16.23 17.64
C ASN A 19 9.53 15.54 16.71
N VAL A 20 9.21 14.32 16.31
CA VAL A 20 10.04 13.50 15.40
C VAL A 20 10.34 14.24 14.10
N ARG A 21 9.36 14.99 13.57
CA ARG A 21 9.53 15.71 12.30
C ARG A 21 10.56 16.81 12.39
N GLU A 22 10.65 17.49 13.51
CA GLU A 22 11.66 18.53 13.75
C GLU A 22 13.06 17.93 13.82
N THR A 23 13.23 16.79 14.48
CA THR A 23 14.50 16.05 14.51
C THR A 23 14.94 15.61 13.11
N GLU A 24 14.03 15.03 12.32
CA GLU A 24 14.34 14.63 10.94
C GLU A 24 14.62 15.84 10.03
N THR A 25 13.89 16.94 10.19
CA THR A 25 14.15 18.22 9.50
C THR A 25 15.54 18.74 9.82
N ALA A 26 15.93 18.75 11.10
CA ALA A 26 17.25 19.19 11.53
C ALA A 26 18.37 18.32 10.93
N LYS A 27 18.17 16.99 10.91
CA LYS A 27 19.10 16.04 10.28
C LYS A 27 19.30 16.31 8.79
N LEU A 28 18.22 16.51 8.04
CA LEU A 28 18.32 16.81 6.60
C LEU A 28 19.00 18.17 6.36
N LYS A 29 18.69 19.21 7.16
CA LYS A 29 19.38 20.51 7.07
C LYS A 29 20.86 20.39 7.38
N GLN A 30 21.24 19.59 8.39
CA GLN A 30 22.63 19.35 8.73
C GLN A 30 23.38 18.70 7.57
N LEU A 31 22.81 17.68 6.92
CA LEU A 31 23.39 17.08 5.72
C LEU A 31 23.64 18.12 4.61
N LYS A 32 22.70 19.04 4.36
CA LYS A 32 22.91 20.13 3.38
C LYS A 32 24.05 21.07 3.80
N ASN A 33 24.12 21.45 5.08
CA ASN A 33 25.20 22.28 5.61
C ASN A 33 26.56 21.61 5.47
N ASP A 34 26.61 20.28 5.60
CA ASP A 34 27.80 19.46 5.39
C ASP A 34 28.11 19.25 3.90
N GLY A 35 27.35 19.87 3.00
CA GLY A 35 27.55 19.86 1.54
C GLY A 35 26.98 18.64 0.83
N PHE A 36 26.09 17.88 1.46
CA PHE A 36 25.40 16.76 0.81
C PHE A 36 24.29 17.25 -0.12
N SER A 37 24.20 16.60 -1.28
CA SER A 37 23.04 16.65 -2.16
C SER A 37 22.06 15.54 -1.76
N ILE A 38 20.82 15.93 -1.46
CA ILE A 38 19.78 15.04 -0.94
C ILE A 38 18.80 14.69 -2.07
N ILE A 39 18.63 13.40 -2.32
CA ILE A 39 17.68 12.88 -3.32
C ILE A 39 16.57 12.13 -2.60
N GLY A 40 15.36 12.67 -2.67
CA GLY A 40 14.15 12.00 -2.22
C GLY A 40 13.75 10.89 -3.18
N LEU A 41 13.50 9.70 -2.64
CA LEU A 41 12.90 8.55 -3.32
C LEU A 41 11.57 8.28 -2.63
N GLU A 42 10.46 8.63 -3.29
CA GLU A 42 9.11 8.61 -2.70
C GLU A 42 8.98 9.45 -1.42
N MET A 43 9.57 10.65 -1.41
CA MET A 43 9.39 11.58 -0.30
C MET A 43 8.00 12.21 -0.38
N THR A 44 7.05 11.61 0.33
CA THR A 44 5.61 11.98 0.25
C THR A 44 5.18 13.06 1.24
N VAL A 45 6.01 13.38 2.24
CA VAL A 45 5.72 14.47 3.19
C VAL A 45 6.24 15.79 2.61
N PRO A 46 5.37 16.75 2.25
CA PRO A 46 5.79 17.96 1.52
C PRO A 46 6.92 18.73 2.21
N GLN A 47 6.82 18.91 3.52
CA GLN A 47 7.82 19.61 4.35
C GLN A 47 9.22 18.96 4.29
N LEU A 48 9.30 17.64 4.13
CA LEU A 48 10.56 16.91 4.02
C LEU A 48 11.04 16.87 2.55
N ALA A 49 10.10 16.78 1.61
CA ALA A 49 10.40 16.83 0.17
C ALA A 49 11.04 18.16 -0.24
N GLU A 50 10.60 19.28 0.34
CA GLU A 50 11.18 20.62 0.12
C GLU A 50 12.67 20.73 0.52
N LEU A 51 13.15 19.84 1.39
CA LEU A 51 14.57 19.81 1.79
C LEU A 51 15.42 19.01 0.80
N CYS A 52 14.82 18.17 -0.03
CA CYS A 52 15.51 17.41 -1.05
C CYS A 52 15.92 18.35 -2.20
N ASP A 53 17.11 18.17 -2.76
CA ASP A 53 17.54 18.89 -3.96
C ASP A 53 16.85 18.36 -5.22
N LYS A 54 16.38 17.10 -5.16
CA LYS A 54 15.49 16.48 -6.12
C LYS A 54 14.62 15.45 -5.41
N ASN A 55 13.32 15.43 -5.69
CA ASN A 55 12.41 14.37 -5.24
C ASN A 55 11.92 13.58 -6.46
N ILE A 56 12.09 12.27 -6.44
CA ILE A 56 11.62 11.35 -7.48
C ILE A 56 10.43 10.60 -6.89
N ASP A 57 9.23 11.06 -7.26
CA ASP A 57 7.95 10.51 -6.79
C ASP A 57 6.85 10.78 -7.84
N PRO A 58 6.91 10.09 -8.99
CA PRO A 58 5.93 10.27 -10.07
C PRO A 58 4.49 9.94 -9.61
N GLN A 59 4.32 8.92 -8.77
CA GLN A 59 3.01 8.41 -8.37
C GLN A 59 2.26 9.38 -7.46
N HIS A 60 2.91 9.87 -6.39
CA HIS A 60 2.21 10.60 -5.33
C HIS A 60 2.31 12.11 -5.47
N THR A 61 3.40 12.63 -6.02
CA THR A 61 3.60 14.09 -6.15
C THR A 61 3.32 14.63 -7.55
N GLN A 62 3.34 13.77 -8.59
CA GLN A 62 3.16 14.18 -9.98
C GLN A 62 1.89 13.60 -10.63
N GLY A 63 1.12 12.79 -9.90
CA GLY A 63 -0.16 12.23 -10.36
C GLY A 63 -0.05 11.14 -11.43
N GLN A 64 1.14 10.58 -11.64
CA GLN A 64 1.39 9.50 -12.60
C GLN A 64 1.16 8.15 -11.92
N ALA A 65 -0.11 7.81 -11.67
CA ALA A 65 -0.51 6.64 -10.88
C ALA A 65 0.08 5.30 -11.38
N GLU A 66 0.34 5.20 -12.69
CA GLU A 66 0.87 4.00 -13.36
C GLU A 66 2.40 3.85 -13.31
N GLN A 67 3.09 4.85 -12.76
CA GLN A 67 4.54 4.94 -12.78
C GLN A 67 5.09 5.01 -11.35
N CYS A 68 5.86 3.98 -10.98
CA CYS A 68 6.58 3.92 -9.72
C CYS A 68 7.96 4.61 -9.83
N CYS A 69 8.57 4.94 -8.70
CA CYS A 69 9.86 5.61 -8.59
C CYS A 69 10.99 4.80 -9.26
N ALA A 70 11.00 3.48 -9.08
CA ALA A 70 12.05 2.61 -9.62
C ALA A 70 12.02 2.59 -11.16
N LYS A 71 10.82 2.59 -11.74
CA LYS A 71 10.64 2.67 -13.20
C LYS A 71 11.11 4.01 -13.74
N GLU A 72 10.75 5.12 -13.10
CA GLU A 72 11.20 6.47 -13.46
C GLU A 72 12.73 6.58 -13.44
N ILE A 73 13.41 6.01 -12.43
CA ILE A 73 14.88 5.98 -12.38
C ILE A 73 15.45 5.14 -13.51
N TYR A 74 14.87 3.97 -13.78
CA TYR A 74 15.34 3.11 -14.86
C TYR A 74 15.24 3.80 -16.24
N GLU A 75 14.10 4.43 -16.52
CA GLU A 75 13.82 5.04 -17.82
C GLU A 75 14.57 6.37 -18.01
N LYS A 76 14.71 7.17 -16.94
CA LYS A 76 15.36 8.49 -16.99
C LYS A 76 16.80 8.49 -16.49
N ALA A 77 17.42 7.33 -16.31
CA ALA A 77 18.79 7.23 -15.80
C ALA A 77 19.77 8.19 -16.51
N PRO A 78 19.79 8.31 -17.87
CA PRO A 78 20.67 9.25 -18.57
C PRO A 78 20.45 10.72 -18.21
N GLU A 79 19.20 11.15 -18.04
CA GLU A 79 18.86 12.52 -17.65
C GLU A 79 19.26 12.79 -16.20
N LEU A 80 19.03 11.81 -15.32
CA LEU A 80 19.46 11.85 -13.94
C LEU A 80 20.99 11.90 -13.83
N LEU A 81 21.72 11.28 -14.78
CA LEU A 81 23.19 11.30 -14.82
C LEU A 81 23.76 12.71 -14.90
N GLY A 82 23.20 13.54 -15.78
CA GLY A 82 23.69 14.90 -15.98
C GLY A 82 23.59 15.70 -14.69
N TRP A 83 22.48 15.52 -13.98
CA TRP A 83 22.29 16.12 -12.66
C TRP A 83 23.23 15.53 -11.61
N TYR A 84 23.37 14.20 -11.52
CA TYR A 84 24.26 13.56 -10.54
C TYR A 84 25.72 13.92 -10.75
N LYS A 85 26.22 13.91 -11.99
CA LYS A 85 27.59 14.30 -12.33
C LYS A 85 27.90 15.78 -12.05
N SER A 86 26.86 16.63 -12.02
CA SER A 86 27.01 18.03 -11.61
C SER A 86 27.22 18.19 -10.09
N LYS A 87 26.97 17.12 -9.31
CA LYS A 87 27.17 17.08 -7.87
C LYS A 87 28.47 16.33 -7.53
N ASN A 88 28.93 16.48 -6.29
CA ASN A 88 30.00 15.64 -5.77
C ASN A 88 29.42 14.24 -5.46
N PRO A 89 29.81 13.17 -6.19
CA PRO A 89 29.23 11.83 -6.00
C PRO A 89 29.44 11.26 -4.60
N GLU A 90 30.53 11.65 -3.92
CA GLU A 90 30.81 11.24 -2.52
C GLU A 90 29.89 11.91 -1.50
N LYS A 91 29.20 12.97 -1.93
CA LYS A 91 28.25 13.74 -1.11
C LYS A 91 26.81 13.60 -1.60
N ILE A 92 26.48 12.48 -2.22
CA ILE A 92 25.09 12.13 -2.56
C ILE A 92 24.50 11.24 -1.48
N VAL A 93 23.32 11.61 -0.97
CA VAL A 93 22.51 10.80 -0.06
C VAL A 93 21.11 10.63 -0.61
N PHE A 94 20.65 9.38 -0.64
CA PHE A 94 19.28 9.02 -0.96
C PHE A 94 18.47 8.94 0.33
N VAL A 95 17.25 9.47 0.30
CA VAL A 95 16.35 9.48 1.45
C VAL A 95 14.95 9.04 1.05
N THR A 96 14.26 8.31 1.92
CA THR A 96 12.84 7.98 1.76
C THR A 96 12.10 8.08 3.09
N ASN A 97 10.83 8.44 3.05
CA ASN A 97 9.93 8.31 4.20
C ASN A 97 8.91 7.16 4.03
N ARG A 98 9.05 6.37 2.97
CA ARG A 98 8.21 5.23 2.60
C ARG A 98 9.07 4.03 2.24
N VAL A 99 9.47 3.28 3.26
CA VAL A 99 10.25 2.06 3.03
C VAL A 99 9.32 0.97 2.50
N ASP A 100 9.43 0.71 1.20
CA ASP A 100 8.76 -0.37 0.49
C ASP A 100 9.66 -0.84 -0.67
N VAL A 101 9.15 -1.79 -1.47
CA VAL A 101 9.94 -2.38 -2.56
C VAL A 101 10.29 -1.36 -3.64
N ASP A 102 9.46 -0.34 -3.86
CA ASP A 102 9.70 0.66 -4.89
C ASP A 102 10.84 1.60 -4.48
N SER A 103 10.81 2.17 -3.28
CA SER A 103 11.88 3.05 -2.80
C SER A 103 13.22 2.34 -2.66
N VAL A 104 13.24 1.07 -2.22
CA VAL A 104 14.49 0.29 -2.15
C VAL A 104 14.99 -0.04 -3.56
N ALA A 105 14.12 -0.43 -4.49
CA ALA A 105 14.52 -0.69 -5.87
C ALA A 105 15.05 0.57 -6.55
N SER A 106 14.39 1.70 -6.32
CA SER A 106 14.81 3.03 -6.75
C SER A 106 16.23 3.35 -6.30
N TYR A 107 16.54 3.13 -5.01
CA TYR A 107 17.88 3.31 -4.49
C TYR A 107 18.89 2.39 -5.17
N VAL A 108 18.57 1.10 -5.29
CA VAL A 108 19.48 0.11 -5.91
C VAL A 108 19.82 0.51 -7.34
N LEU A 109 18.82 0.93 -8.13
CA LEU A 109 19.02 1.36 -9.51
C LEU A 109 19.86 2.63 -9.58
N ALA A 110 19.56 3.64 -8.75
CA ALA A 110 20.31 4.89 -8.73
C ALA A 110 21.77 4.68 -8.28
N ASP A 111 22.02 3.88 -7.24
CA ASP A 111 23.37 3.57 -6.75
C ASP A 111 24.19 2.79 -7.80
N ARG A 112 23.59 1.79 -8.46
CA ARG A 112 24.23 1.08 -9.59
C ARG A 112 24.59 2.01 -10.72
N TYR A 113 23.67 2.90 -11.06
CA TYR A 113 23.86 3.84 -12.14
C TYR A 113 24.99 4.82 -11.86
N LEU A 114 25.06 5.37 -10.64
CA LEU A 114 26.18 6.21 -10.18
C LEU A 114 27.53 5.49 -10.25
N GLN A 115 27.53 4.17 -10.05
CA GLN A 115 28.72 3.31 -10.15
C GLN A 115 29.03 2.87 -11.58
N GLY A 116 28.25 3.29 -12.58
CA GLY A 116 28.39 2.82 -13.97
C GLY A 116 28.10 1.34 -14.15
N SER A 117 27.34 0.73 -13.24
CA SER A 117 26.96 -0.68 -13.27
C SER A 117 25.66 -0.90 -14.07
N SER A 118 25.42 -2.15 -14.46
CA SER A 118 24.14 -2.53 -15.09
C SER A 118 22.97 -2.25 -14.15
N LEU A 119 21.88 -1.71 -14.71
CA LEU A 119 20.63 -1.50 -13.98
C LEU A 119 19.86 -2.81 -13.73
N GLY A 120 20.32 -3.94 -14.27
CA GLY A 120 19.64 -5.22 -14.17
C GLY A 120 18.59 -5.43 -15.26
N ALA A 121 17.73 -6.43 -15.06
CA ALA A 121 16.78 -6.87 -16.09
C ALA A 121 15.50 -6.01 -16.08
N LYS A 122 15.17 -5.44 -17.26
CA LYS A 122 13.99 -4.57 -17.42
C LYS A 122 12.70 -5.25 -16.98
N GLU A 123 12.52 -6.52 -17.33
CA GLU A 123 11.29 -7.26 -17.00
C GLU A 123 11.08 -7.44 -15.49
N ASN A 124 12.13 -7.39 -14.67
CA ASN A 124 11.98 -7.49 -13.21
C ASN A 124 11.56 -6.15 -12.62
N ILE A 125 12.03 -5.04 -13.19
CA ILE A 125 11.61 -3.69 -12.80
C ILE A 125 10.16 -3.45 -13.20
N GLU A 126 9.74 -3.92 -14.38
CA GLU A 126 8.33 -3.87 -14.80
C GLU A 126 7.40 -4.65 -13.86
N LYS A 127 7.86 -5.77 -13.27
CA LYS A 127 7.09 -6.51 -12.26
C LYS A 127 6.95 -5.71 -10.96
N ILE A 128 8.00 -5.00 -10.52
CA ILE A 128 7.93 -4.09 -9.36
C ILE A 128 6.93 -2.96 -9.65
N ASN A 129 7.05 -2.31 -10.82
CA ASN A 129 6.12 -1.26 -11.22
C ASN A 129 4.67 -1.77 -11.24
N LYS A 130 4.40 -2.95 -11.80
CA LYS A 130 3.05 -3.53 -11.83
C LYS A 130 2.48 -3.78 -10.42
N HIS A 131 3.32 -4.16 -9.47
CA HIS A 131 2.89 -4.39 -8.09
C HIS A 131 2.55 -3.07 -7.38
N ASP A 132 3.37 -2.04 -7.58
CA ASP A 132 3.26 -0.76 -6.88
C ASP A 132 2.24 0.20 -7.53
N ALA A 133 2.18 0.22 -8.86
CA ALA A 133 1.19 0.95 -9.66
C ALA A 133 -0.24 0.40 -9.53
N PHE A 134 -0.49 -0.52 -8.60
CA PHE A 134 -1.83 -1.08 -8.35
C PHE A 134 -2.83 -0.01 -7.88
N GLN A 135 -2.37 1.17 -7.46
CA GLN A 135 -3.19 2.38 -7.31
C GLN A 135 -3.72 2.84 -8.68
N GLY A 136 -4.75 2.16 -9.21
CA GLY A 136 -5.32 2.43 -10.53
C GLY A 136 -5.82 1.18 -11.25
N ALA A 137 -5.51 -0.01 -10.73
CA ALA A 137 -6.06 -1.24 -11.28
C ALA A 137 -7.58 -1.26 -11.09
N LYS A 138 -8.32 -1.53 -12.18
CA LYS A 138 -9.76 -1.78 -12.10
C LYS A 138 -10.03 -3.05 -11.32
N TRP A 139 -11.13 -3.06 -10.59
CA TRP A 139 -11.59 -4.29 -9.94
C TRP A 139 -12.09 -5.29 -11.00
N ASN A 140 -11.42 -6.43 -11.11
CA ASN A 140 -11.65 -7.42 -12.18
C ASN A 140 -12.74 -8.45 -11.87
N GLY A 141 -13.59 -8.19 -10.88
CA GLY A 141 -14.60 -9.13 -10.43
C GLY A 141 -14.16 -9.97 -9.23
N PRO A 142 -15.10 -10.78 -8.69
CA PRO A 142 -14.81 -11.67 -7.58
C PRO A 142 -13.87 -12.78 -8.06
N LYS A 143 -12.97 -13.22 -7.18
CA LYS A 143 -12.02 -14.30 -7.44
C LYS A 143 -11.90 -15.22 -6.24
N PRO A 144 -11.60 -16.52 -6.44
CA PRO A 144 -11.27 -17.44 -5.36
C PRO A 144 -10.18 -16.87 -4.43
N ILE A 145 -10.25 -17.21 -3.14
CA ILE A 145 -9.31 -16.69 -2.15
C ILE A 145 -7.86 -17.09 -2.46
N GLU A 146 -7.66 -18.25 -3.07
CA GLU A 146 -6.36 -18.76 -3.52
C GLU A 146 -5.75 -17.92 -4.65
N GLU A 147 -6.58 -17.40 -5.55
CA GLU A 147 -6.13 -16.48 -6.59
C GLU A 147 -5.89 -15.07 -6.03
N ALA A 148 -6.63 -14.68 -4.99
CA ALA A 148 -6.44 -13.40 -4.31
C ALA A 148 -5.16 -13.37 -3.47
N PHE A 149 -4.77 -14.51 -2.89
CA PHE A 149 -3.59 -14.69 -2.04
C PHE A 149 -2.61 -15.66 -2.72
N ASN A 150 -2.10 -15.28 -3.89
CA ASN A 150 -1.17 -16.09 -4.67
C ASN A 150 0.13 -16.34 -3.88
N THR A 151 0.33 -17.58 -3.44
CA THR A 151 1.47 -17.99 -2.60
C THR A 151 2.82 -17.93 -3.35
N GLU A 152 2.79 -17.85 -4.68
CA GLU A 152 3.98 -17.82 -5.53
C GLU A 152 4.26 -16.42 -6.10
N ASP A 153 3.55 -15.38 -5.64
CA ASP A 153 3.84 -14.00 -6.04
C ASP A 153 5.15 -13.52 -5.40
N LYS A 154 6.21 -13.59 -6.21
CA LYS A 154 7.55 -13.14 -5.84
C LYS A 154 7.57 -11.67 -5.44
N VAL A 155 6.98 -10.76 -6.22
CA VAL A 155 7.08 -9.33 -5.91
C VAL A 155 6.33 -9.02 -4.61
N ALA A 156 5.19 -9.66 -4.38
CA ALA A 156 4.49 -9.53 -3.10
C ALA A 156 5.31 -10.09 -1.92
N ALA A 157 6.03 -11.21 -2.11
CA ALA A 157 6.94 -11.75 -1.11
C ALA A 157 8.09 -10.77 -0.79
N LEU A 158 8.71 -10.20 -1.82
CA LEU A 158 9.75 -9.17 -1.67
C LEU A 158 9.22 -7.93 -0.97
N ALA A 159 8.05 -7.41 -1.39
CA ALA A 159 7.41 -6.28 -0.76
C ALA A 159 7.09 -6.55 0.72
N SER A 160 6.73 -7.79 1.07
CA SER A 160 6.48 -8.17 2.47
C SER A 160 7.74 -8.18 3.33
N SER A 161 8.93 -8.44 2.76
CA SER A 161 10.19 -8.42 3.52
C SER A 161 10.72 -7.00 3.74
N VAL A 162 10.34 -6.04 2.90
CA VAL A 162 10.84 -4.65 2.94
C VAL A 162 10.00 -3.72 3.84
N LYS A 163 8.74 -4.06 4.14
CA LYS A 163 7.74 -3.22 4.86
C LYS A 163 8.07 -2.81 6.30
N VAL A 164 9.31 -2.92 6.74
CA VAL A 164 9.76 -2.42 8.05
C VAL A 164 10.09 -0.94 7.91
N PHE A 165 9.75 -0.11 8.90
CA PHE A 165 10.08 1.33 8.98
C PHE A 165 11.60 1.62 9.03
N THR A 166 12.43 0.75 8.48
CA THR A 166 13.88 0.79 8.49
C THR A 166 14.38 0.10 7.23
N VAL A 167 15.28 0.77 6.51
CA VAL A 167 16.05 0.13 5.44
C VAL A 167 17.14 -0.72 6.11
N THR A 168 17.17 -2.01 5.80
CA THR A 168 18.26 -2.90 6.26
C THR A 168 19.17 -3.29 5.10
N PRO A 169 20.44 -3.65 5.37
CA PRO A 169 21.33 -4.17 4.33
C PRO A 169 20.74 -5.41 3.61
N GLN A 170 20.04 -6.27 4.35
CA GLN A 170 19.39 -7.45 3.78
C GLN A 170 18.28 -7.09 2.80
N ASN A 171 17.47 -6.06 3.11
CA ASN A 171 16.42 -5.61 2.19
C ASN A 171 17.00 -5.11 0.86
N ILE A 172 18.09 -4.34 0.93
CA ILE A 172 18.80 -3.86 -0.25
C ILE A 172 19.33 -5.04 -1.08
N GLU A 173 19.93 -6.04 -0.42
CA GLU A 173 20.48 -7.22 -1.09
C GLU A 173 19.39 -8.10 -1.73
N ASP A 174 18.27 -8.32 -1.05
CA ASP A 174 17.14 -9.07 -1.60
C ASP A 174 16.58 -8.41 -2.86
N VAL A 175 16.46 -7.07 -2.85
CA VAL A 175 15.99 -6.30 -4.01
C VAL A 175 17.01 -6.31 -5.14
N LYS A 176 18.32 -6.17 -4.84
CA LYS A 176 19.41 -6.31 -5.83
C LYS A 176 19.33 -7.67 -6.54
N SER A 177 19.25 -8.74 -5.76
CA SER A 177 19.17 -10.11 -6.28
C SER A 177 17.93 -10.33 -7.15
N PHE A 178 16.78 -9.78 -6.75
CA PHE A 178 15.57 -9.85 -7.55
C PHE A 178 15.69 -9.07 -8.88
N ILE A 179 16.23 -7.85 -8.85
CA ILE A 179 16.44 -7.04 -10.06
C ILE A 179 17.34 -7.80 -11.06
N ASP A 180 18.39 -8.45 -10.58
CA ASP A 180 19.34 -9.19 -11.43
C ASP A 180 18.79 -10.50 -11.96
N THR A 181 18.09 -11.27 -11.12
CA THR A 181 17.83 -12.70 -11.40
C THR A 181 16.34 -13.05 -11.45
N GLY A 182 15.45 -12.18 -10.99
CA GLY A 182 14.04 -12.48 -10.77
C GLY A 182 13.79 -13.55 -9.71
N ARG A 183 14.80 -13.86 -8.89
CA ARG A 183 14.73 -14.81 -7.77
C ARG A 183 14.64 -14.05 -6.45
N ILE A 184 14.11 -14.74 -5.44
CA ILE A 184 13.98 -14.25 -4.08
C ILE A 184 14.56 -15.32 -3.16
N ASN A 185 15.12 -14.90 -2.03
CA ASN A 185 15.56 -15.81 -1.00
C ASN A 185 14.43 -16.77 -0.59
N GLU A 186 14.72 -18.08 -0.55
CA GLU A 186 13.72 -19.10 -0.24
C GLU A 186 13.11 -18.92 1.16
N THR A 187 13.87 -18.36 2.11
CA THR A 187 13.36 -17.99 3.44
C THR A 187 12.26 -16.93 3.35
N VAL A 188 12.45 -15.91 2.51
CA VAL A 188 11.44 -14.86 2.28
C VAL A 188 10.20 -15.46 1.62
N MET A 189 10.38 -16.30 0.60
CA MET A 189 9.27 -17.01 -0.05
C MET A 189 8.51 -17.91 0.92
N ASN A 190 9.19 -18.69 1.75
CA ASN A 190 8.54 -19.58 2.71
C ASN A 190 7.77 -18.81 3.78
N ASN A 191 8.32 -17.71 4.31
CA ASN A 191 7.60 -16.84 5.23
C ASN A 191 6.34 -16.26 4.58
N TYR A 192 6.45 -15.80 3.34
CA TYR A 192 5.31 -15.31 2.57
C TYR A 192 4.23 -16.39 2.38
N ARG A 193 4.61 -17.58 1.90
CA ARG A 193 3.70 -18.73 1.72
C ARG A 193 2.98 -19.10 3.02
N ILE A 194 3.68 -19.14 4.15
CA ILE A 194 3.08 -19.44 5.47
C ILE A 194 1.98 -18.42 5.79
N VAL A 195 2.24 -17.12 5.58
CA VAL A 195 1.25 -16.06 5.84
C VAL A 195 0.06 -16.19 4.88
N GLN A 196 0.30 -16.33 3.57
CA GLN A 196 -0.77 -16.45 2.57
C GLN A 196 -1.64 -17.69 2.81
N ASN A 197 -1.03 -18.87 2.98
CA ASN A 197 -1.76 -20.10 3.29
C ASN A 197 -2.50 -20.01 4.62
N GLY A 198 -1.91 -19.35 5.61
CA GLY A 198 -2.55 -19.07 6.89
C GLY A 198 -3.82 -18.23 6.75
N ILE A 199 -3.86 -17.27 5.83
CA ILE A 199 -5.07 -16.48 5.54
C ILE A 199 -6.09 -17.32 4.79
N ILE A 200 -5.68 -18.02 3.73
CA ILE A 200 -6.55 -18.91 2.93
C ILE A 200 -7.25 -19.93 3.83
N SER A 201 -6.49 -20.61 4.69
CA SER A 201 -7.03 -21.61 5.61
C SER A 201 -8.07 -21.02 6.57
N ARG A 202 -7.88 -19.78 7.03
CA ARG A 202 -8.78 -19.10 7.98
C ARG A 202 -10.05 -18.57 7.34
N VAL A 203 -9.99 -18.18 6.06
CA VAL A 203 -11.21 -17.90 5.28
C VAL A 203 -12.00 -19.19 5.09
N LYS A 204 -11.34 -20.29 4.71
CA LYS A 204 -11.98 -21.60 4.49
C LYS A 204 -12.59 -22.19 5.76
N SER A 205 -11.94 -22.03 6.91
CA SER A 205 -12.45 -22.52 8.19
C SER A 205 -13.56 -21.64 8.80
N GLY A 206 -13.78 -20.44 8.25
CA GLY A 206 -14.72 -19.46 8.80
C GLY A 206 -14.18 -18.66 10.00
N GLU A 207 -12.90 -18.79 10.35
CA GLU A 207 -12.25 -17.92 11.35
C GLU A 207 -12.25 -16.45 10.89
N ILE A 208 -11.97 -16.21 9.60
CA ILE A 208 -12.25 -14.93 8.95
C ILE A 208 -13.68 -15.01 8.41
N LYS A 209 -14.61 -14.31 9.07
CA LYS A 209 -16.01 -14.31 8.65
C LYS A 209 -16.15 -13.40 7.44
N THR A 210 -16.75 -13.92 6.38
CA THR A 210 -17.02 -13.17 5.16
C THR A 210 -18.49 -13.32 4.76
N GLU A 211 -19.07 -12.25 4.24
CA GLU A 211 -20.41 -12.26 3.70
C GLU A 211 -20.50 -11.23 2.56
N VAL A 212 -21.19 -11.55 1.47
CA VAL A 212 -21.50 -10.58 0.41
C VAL A 212 -22.99 -10.28 0.44
N LYS A 213 -23.36 -9.00 0.62
CA LYS A 213 -24.75 -8.53 0.54
C LYS A 213 -24.83 -7.28 -0.32
N GLY A 214 -25.72 -7.28 -1.30
CA GLY A 214 -25.93 -6.12 -2.18
C GLY A 214 -24.67 -5.64 -2.88
N GLY A 215 -23.78 -6.56 -3.27
CA GLY A 215 -22.48 -6.21 -3.89
C GLY A 215 -21.46 -5.60 -2.94
N VAL A 216 -21.63 -5.74 -1.62
CA VAL A 216 -20.68 -5.29 -0.61
C VAL A 216 -20.15 -6.49 0.16
N ALA A 217 -18.83 -6.59 0.31
CA ALA A 217 -18.19 -7.61 1.13
C ALA A 217 -18.06 -7.12 2.57
N TYR A 218 -18.57 -7.90 3.52
CA TYR A 218 -18.45 -7.70 4.95
C TYR A 218 -17.43 -8.69 5.47
N VAL A 219 -16.35 -8.20 6.06
CA VAL A 219 -15.24 -9.05 6.55
C VAL A 219 -14.97 -8.74 8.00
N GLU A 220 -15.11 -9.73 8.88
CA GLU A 220 -14.78 -9.61 10.30
C GLU A 220 -13.55 -10.45 10.64
N THR A 221 -12.48 -9.80 11.10
CA THR A 221 -11.24 -10.45 11.53
C THR A 221 -10.36 -9.53 12.36
N THR A 222 -9.52 -10.11 13.24
CA THR A 222 -8.46 -9.38 13.96
C THR A 222 -7.18 -9.24 13.15
N LEU A 223 -7.06 -9.94 12.02
CA LEU A 223 -5.87 -9.98 11.17
C LEU A 223 -5.81 -8.79 10.20
N PRO A 224 -4.60 -8.34 9.81
CA PRO A 224 -4.42 -7.23 8.87
C PRO A 224 -4.63 -7.64 7.40
N CYS A 225 -5.68 -8.42 7.11
CA CYS A 225 -5.99 -8.90 5.75
C CYS A 225 -7.44 -8.63 5.30
N ALA A 226 -8.27 -8.01 6.15
CA ALA A 226 -9.70 -7.83 5.90
C ALA A 226 -10.01 -7.18 4.54
N THR A 227 -9.28 -6.13 4.18
CA THR A 227 -9.47 -5.43 2.90
C THR A 227 -9.11 -6.31 1.71
N ASN A 228 -7.98 -7.03 1.76
CA ASN A 228 -7.55 -7.92 0.67
C ASN A 228 -8.52 -9.09 0.48
N VAL A 229 -9.00 -9.66 1.59
CA VAL A 229 -10.07 -10.67 1.56
C VAL A 229 -11.34 -10.08 0.97
N GLY A 230 -11.75 -8.88 1.40
CA GLY A 230 -12.95 -8.22 0.91
C GLY A 230 -12.91 -7.93 -0.59
N TYR A 231 -11.77 -7.44 -1.11
CA TYR A 231 -11.61 -7.16 -2.54
C TYR A 231 -11.53 -8.43 -3.41
N SER A 232 -11.32 -9.61 -2.83
CA SER A 232 -11.56 -10.88 -3.55
C SER A 232 -13.04 -11.17 -3.81
N LEU A 233 -13.93 -10.51 -3.06
CA LEU A 233 -15.37 -10.80 -3.07
C LEU A 233 -16.20 -9.67 -3.70
N ALA A 234 -15.84 -8.40 -3.46
CA ALA A 234 -16.57 -7.24 -3.94
C ALA A 234 -15.67 -6.00 -4.03
N PRO A 235 -15.97 -4.99 -4.87
CA PRO A 235 -15.22 -3.75 -4.98
C PRO A 235 -15.48 -2.79 -3.81
N VAL A 236 -16.55 -3.01 -3.03
CA VAL A 236 -16.86 -2.27 -1.80
C VAL A 236 -16.72 -3.22 -0.62
N VAL A 237 -15.96 -2.81 0.41
CA VAL A 237 -15.64 -3.63 1.57
C VAL A 237 -16.01 -2.89 2.85
N VAL A 238 -16.69 -3.58 3.77
CA VAL A 238 -16.83 -3.18 5.17
C VAL A 238 -16.00 -4.15 6.01
N ALA A 239 -14.86 -3.68 6.48
CA ALA A 239 -13.94 -4.43 7.32
C ALA A 239 -14.19 -4.12 8.80
N VAL A 240 -14.40 -5.15 9.61
CA VAL A 240 -14.61 -5.06 11.06
C VAL A 240 -13.46 -5.77 11.77
N ASN A 241 -12.70 -5.03 12.58
CA ASN A 241 -11.80 -5.62 13.54
C ASN A 241 -12.44 -5.53 14.93
N PRO A 242 -12.87 -6.65 15.54
CA PRO A 242 -13.57 -6.62 16.82
C PRO A 242 -12.67 -6.27 18.01
N ALA A 243 -11.34 -6.31 17.84
CA ALA A 243 -10.38 -6.17 18.93
C ALA A 243 -9.07 -5.51 18.45
N MET A 244 -9.15 -4.42 17.70
CA MET A 244 -7.99 -3.67 17.23
C MET A 244 -7.23 -3.07 18.43
N LYS A 245 -5.90 -3.05 18.38
CA LYS A 245 -5.05 -2.43 19.40
C LYS A 245 -4.15 -1.37 18.79
N LEU A 246 -3.94 -0.27 19.51
CA LEU A 246 -2.89 0.71 19.21
C LEU A 246 -1.59 0.27 19.89
N GLY A 247 -0.83 -0.61 19.23
CA GLY A 247 0.40 -1.20 19.77
C GLY A 247 0.16 -2.39 20.69
N ALA A 248 1.25 -3.02 21.15
CA ALA A 248 1.20 -4.29 21.87
C ALA A 248 0.38 -4.23 23.18
N GLN A 249 0.44 -3.10 23.88
CA GLN A 249 -0.22 -2.88 25.18
C GLN A 249 -1.50 -2.05 25.09
N GLY A 250 -1.99 -1.73 23.88
CA GLY A 250 -3.21 -0.95 23.71
C GLY A 250 -4.45 -1.72 24.13
N THR A 251 -5.41 -1.03 24.76
CA THR A 251 -6.74 -1.58 25.03
C THR A 251 -7.42 -1.96 23.71
N PRO A 252 -7.96 -3.18 23.58
CA PRO A 252 -8.71 -3.57 22.39
C PRO A 252 -9.95 -2.69 22.19
N PHE A 253 -10.23 -2.31 20.95
CA PHE A 253 -11.45 -1.63 20.57
C PHE A 253 -11.97 -2.14 19.21
N ARG A 254 -13.29 -2.04 19.01
CA ARG A 254 -13.93 -2.36 17.74
C ARG A 254 -13.66 -1.25 16.72
N LYS A 255 -12.93 -1.60 15.66
CA LYS A 255 -12.68 -0.73 14.51
C LYS A 255 -13.54 -1.16 13.34
N VAL A 256 -14.14 -0.19 12.65
CA VAL A 256 -14.79 -0.42 11.35
C VAL A 256 -14.12 0.45 10.29
N SER A 257 -13.88 -0.13 9.12
CA SER A 257 -13.39 0.53 7.92
C SER A 257 -14.31 0.23 6.74
N ILE A 258 -14.54 1.23 5.89
CA ILE A 258 -15.34 1.12 4.68
C ILE A 258 -14.44 1.58 3.52
N CYS A 259 -14.27 0.70 2.55
CA CYS A 259 -13.31 0.86 1.46
C CYS A 259 -14.01 0.65 0.11
N GLN A 260 -13.55 1.37 -0.92
CA GLN A 260 -13.85 1.04 -2.31
C GLN A 260 -12.55 0.89 -3.09
N HIS A 261 -12.51 -0.08 -4.01
CA HIS A 261 -11.30 -0.44 -4.76
C HIS A 261 -10.74 0.74 -5.57
N GLU A 262 -11.64 1.47 -6.20
CA GLU A 262 -11.44 2.73 -6.92
C GLU A 262 -12.72 3.57 -6.73
N THR A 263 -12.68 4.84 -7.10
CA THR A 263 -13.88 5.70 -7.00
C THR A 263 -14.98 5.23 -7.95
N GLY A 264 -16.23 5.43 -7.57
CA GLY A 264 -17.40 5.19 -8.44
C GLY A 264 -18.27 4.00 -8.07
N TYR A 265 -17.94 3.23 -7.03
CA TYR A 265 -18.83 2.16 -6.52
C TYR A 265 -19.76 2.66 -5.42
N ILE A 266 -19.32 3.64 -4.64
CA ILE A 266 -20.06 4.20 -3.52
C ILE A 266 -19.70 5.67 -3.31
N ASP A 267 -20.69 6.47 -2.89
CA ASP A 267 -20.44 7.80 -2.37
C ASP A 267 -19.90 7.71 -0.94
N ILE A 268 -18.58 7.55 -0.81
CA ILE A 268 -17.90 7.45 0.48
C ILE A 268 -18.09 8.71 1.34
N ASN A 269 -18.23 9.90 0.73
CA ASN A 269 -18.41 11.13 1.50
C ASN A 269 -19.80 11.18 2.12
N ALA A 270 -20.84 10.83 1.37
CA ALA A 270 -22.20 10.72 1.91
C ALA A 270 -22.29 9.67 3.03
N VAL A 271 -21.61 8.52 2.88
CA VAL A 271 -21.51 7.51 3.96
C VAL A 271 -20.83 8.10 5.19
N LYS A 272 -19.68 8.77 5.03
CA LYS A 272 -18.93 9.40 6.12
C LYS A 272 -19.77 10.43 6.86
N GLU A 273 -20.49 11.29 6.14
CA GLU A 273 -21.38 12.30 6.74
C GLU A 273 -22.52 11.64 7.51
N ALA A 274 -23.19 10.64 6.91
CA ALA A 274 -24.27 9.91 7.56
C ALA A 274 -23.80 9.17 8.84
N LEU A 275 -22.57 8.64 8.85
CA LEU A 275 -22.00 7.99 10.03
C LEU A 275 -21.55 9.02 11.08
N ASN A 276 -20.96 10.15 10.68
CA ASN A 276 -20.61 11.24 11.62
C ASN A 276 -21.83 11.85 12.32
N ASN A 277 -22.99 11.90 11.65
CA ASN A 277 -24.25 12.30 12.26
C ASN A 277 -24.73 11.34 13.37
N LYS A 278 -24.24 10.10 13.38
CA LYS A 278 -24.55 9.09 14.41
C LYS A 278 -23.45 8.96 15.46
N GLU A 279 -22.19 8.98 15.03
CA GLU A 279 -21.01 8.86 15.87
C GLU A 279 -19.91 9.74 15.25
N ASN A 280 -19.57 10.85 15.89
CA ASN A 280 -18.57 11.76 15.36
C ASN A 280 -17.15 11.15 15.39
N GLY A 281 -16.33 11.48 14.39
CA GLY A 281 -14.91 11.09 14.31
C GLY A 281 -14.59 10.08 13.20
N TRP A 282 -15.53 9.83 12.28
CA TRP A 282 -15.25 9.08 11.05
C TRP A 282 -14.46 9.95 10.09
N GLY A 283 -13.35 9.40 9.57
CA GLY A 283 -12.44 10.12 8.69
C GLY A 283 -11.75 9.19 7.70
N GLY A 284 -11.03 9.78 6.73
CA GLY A 284 -10.29 9.04 5.71
C GLY A 284 -10.17 9.80 4.38
N SER A 285 -9.99 9.07 3.29
CA SER A 285 -9.81 9.53 1.91
C SER A 285 -11.06 9.23 1.05
N PRO A 286 -11.10 9.65 -0.23
CA PRO A 286 -12.21 9.35 -1.14
C PRO A 286 -12.48 7.85 -1.38
N THR A 287 -11.51 6.98 -1.11
CA THR A 287 -11.62 5.52 -1.32
C THR A 287 -11.62 4.72 -0.01
N PHE A 288 -11.41 5.36 1.13
CA PHE A 288 -11.30 4.68 2.41
C PHE A 288 -11.77 5.59 3.55
N ILE A 289 -12.70 5.13 4.38
CA ILE A 289 -13.04 5.78 5.64
C ILE A 289 -13.02 4.77 6.77
N GLY A 290 -12.86 5.23 8.01
CA GLY A 290 -12.99 4.38 9.18
C GLY A 290 -13.51 5.14 10.39
N SER A 291 -14.02 4.36 11.35
CA SER A 291 -14.45 4.85 12.65
C SER A 291 -13.30 5.53 13.40
N LYS A 292 -13.57 6.17 14.52
CA LYS A 292 -12.53 6.82 15.34
C LYS A 292 -11.41 5.84 15.74
N GLN A 293 -10.16 6.30 15.78
CA GLN A 293 -9.03 5.46 16.23
C GLN A 293 -8.95 5.45 17.76
N GLY A 294 -8.64 4.28 18.35
CA GLY A 294 -8.46 4.12 19.79
C GLY A 294 -9.77 4.05 20.59
N GLU A 295 -10.93 4.12 19.93
CA GLU A 295 -12.25 4.12 20.56
C GLU A 295 -13.18 3.12 19.86
N ASN A 296 -14.10 2.52 20.62
CA ASN A 296 -15.08 1.57 20.09
C ASN A 296 -16.04 2.27 19.13
N CYS A 297 -16.20 1.71 17.93
CA CYS A 297 -17.33 2.01 17.06
C CYS A 297 -18.61 1.38 17.63
N ASN A 298 -19.56 2.20 18.05
CA ASN A 298 -20.82 1.77 18.67
C ASN A 298 -21.95 1.59 17.65
N ILE A 299 -21.79 2.11 16.42
CA ILE A 299 -22.75 1.89 15.35
C ILE A 299 -22.81 0.40 15.01
N SER A 300 -24.03 -0.15 15.02
CA SER A 300 -24.28 -1.56 14.73
C SER A 300 -23.93 -1.91 13.27
N LEU A 301 -23.51 -3.16 13.03
CA LEU A 301 -23.17 -3.59 11.67
C LEU A 301 -24.38 -3.51 10.72
N SER A 302 -25.59 -3.76 11.20
CA SER A 302 -26.82 -3.69 10.41
C SER A 302 -27.15 -2.26 9.97
N GLU A 303 -26.85 -1.25 10.80
CA GLU A 303 -26.98 0.15 10.42
C GLU A 303 -25.89 0.58 9.44
N ILE A 304 -24.65 0.15 9.64
CA ILE A 304 -23.57 0.38 8.68
C ILE A 304 -23.94 -0.22 7.31
N GLN A 305 -24.46 -1.45 7.30
CA GLN A 305 -24.97 -2.12 6.11
C GLN A 305 -26.01 -1.27 5.37
N LYS A 306 -27.02 -0.77 6.09
CA LYS A 306 -28.06 0.11 5.51
C LYS A 306 -27.47 1.40 4.93
N THR A 307 -26.59 2.07 5.68
CA THR A 307 -25.96 3.31 5.23
C THR A 307 -25.10 3.09 3.99
N VAL A 308 -24.27 2.05 3.97
CA VAL A 308 -23.42 1.71 2.82
C VAL A 308 -24.27 1.39 1.59
N PHE A 309 -25.27 0.51 1.74
CA PHE A 309 -26.13 0.11 0.63
C PHE A 309 -26.93 1.29 0.06
N ALA A 310 -27.46 2.17 0.91
CA ALA A 310 -28.18 3.36 0.48
C ALA A 310 -27.33 4.30 -0.38
N ASN A 311 -26.02 4.32 -0.19
CA ASN A 311 -25.08 5.22 -0.87
C ASN A 311 -24.25 4.55 -1.98
N LEU A 312 -24.50 3.29 -2.33
CA LEU A 312 -23.95 2.72 -3.57
C LEU A 312 -24.39 3.57 -4.77
N THR A 313 -23.50 3.75 -5.74
CA THR A 313 -23.81 4.52 -6.95
C THR A 313 -24.93 3.83 -7.75
N PRO A 314 -25.79 4.59 -8.47
CA PRO A 314 -26.86 4.00 -9.27
C PRO A 314 -26.35 2.93 -10.24
N GLU A 315 -25.24 3.21 -10.92
CA GLU A 315 -24.60 2.31 -11.90
C GLU A 315 -24.13 1.01 -11.25
N TYR A 316 -23.58 1.09 -10.03
CA TYR A 316 -23.15 -0.11 -9.33
C TYR A 316 -24.33 -0.88 -8.74
N LYS A 317 -25.34 -0.19 -8.18
CA LYS A 317 -26.58 -0.81 -7.71
C LYS A 317 -27.24 -1.63 -8.81
N GLU A 318 -27.37 -1.06 -10.00
CA GLU A 318 -27.94 -1.76 -11.16
C GLU A 318 -27.18 -3.05 -11.47
N LYS A 319 -25.84 -3.02 -11.47
CA LYS A 319 -25.01 -4.22 -11.71
C LYS A 319 -25.23 -5.33 -10.67
N VAL A 320 -25.48 -4.98 -9.41
CA VAL A 320 -25.57 -5.96 -8.30
C VAL A 320 -27.00 -6.38 -7.98
N THR A 321 -28.01 -5.63 -8.46
CA THR A 321 -29.43 -5.98 -8.33
C THR A 321 -30.04 -6.52 -9.62
N ALA A 322 -29.37 -6.36 -10.76
CA ALA A 322 -29.78 -6.97 -12.01
C ALA A 322 -30.00 -8.47 -11.78
N PRO A 323 -31.17 -9.02 -12.16
CA PRO A 323 -31.39 -10.44 -12.07
C PRO A 323 -30.25 -11.13 -12.81
N VAL A 324 -29.58 -12.07 -12.15
CA VAL A 324 -28.57 -12.92 -12.77
C VAL A 324 -29.30 -13.65 -13.89
N ASN A 325 -29.30 -13.07 -15.10
CA ASN A 325 -29.92 -13.68 -16.26
C ASN A 325 -29.23 -15.03 -16.40
N LYS A 326 -29.99 -16.09 -16.11
CA LYS A 326 -29.55 -17.48 -16.18
C LYS A 326 -29.19 -17.80 -17.62
N ALA A 327 -28.00 -17.41 -18.06
CA ALA A 327 -27.33 -17.97 -19.22
C ALA A 327 -26.81 -19.37 -18.86
N LYS A 328 -27.74 -20.25 -18.47
CA LYS A 328 -27.61 -21.70 -18.37
C LYS A 328 -28.95 -22.31 -18.78
N GLN A 329 -29.34 -22.06 -20.03
CA GLN A 329 -30.46 -22.75 -20.66
C GLN A 329 -30.19 -23.08 -22.15
N ASN A 330 -28.91 -23.22 -22.54
CA ASN A 330 -28.51 -23.71 -23.87
C ASN A 330 -27.46 -24.85 -23.79
N CYS A 331 -27.56 -25.73 -22.80
CA CYS A 331 -26.87 -27.03 -22.80
C CYS A 331 -27.86 -28.15 -22.45
N ARG A 332 -28.88 -28.34 -23.28
CA ARG A 332 -29.67 -29.58 -23.36
C ARG A 332 -30.19 -29.77 -24.79
N THR A 333 -29.27 -30.21 -25.64
CA THR A 333 -29.41 -31.00 -26.87
C THR A 333 -27.95 -31.39 -27.12
N GLU A 334 -27.52 -32.63 -26.95
CA GLU A 334 -28.00 -33.88 -27.54
C GLU A 334 -27.95 -35.07 -26.55
#